data_AF-A0A7J4JV78-F1
#
_entry.id   AF-A0A7J4JV78-F1
#
_cell.length_a   1.000
_cell.length_b   1.000
_cell.length_c   1.000
_cell.angle_alpha   90.00
_cell.angle_beta   90.00
_cell.angle_gamma   90.00
#
_symmetry.space_group_name_H-M   'P 1'
#
loop_
_entity.id
_entity.type
_entity.pdbx_description
1 polymer ?
#
loop_
_entity_poly.entity_id
_entity_poly.type
_entity_poly.pdbx_seq_one_letter_code
_entity_poly.pdbx_strand_id
1 'polypeptide(L)'
;MSEEIVVYDRVNPIALFSIIIAGIALGAIAHEIVHVLLLSNPSSITFHIGDPQIIFSTCCLKPGEEAFESIALLVQFAVMLVWVFLNKETWLHEVRHVLKPGFAGKR
;
A
#
# COMPACT_ATOMS: atom_id res chain seq x y z
N MET A 1 21.49 30.88 -6.83
CA MET A 1 20.78 29.78 -6.17
C MET A 1 21.22 28.49 -6.82
N SER A 2 21.80 27.56 -6.06
CA SER A 2 22.04 26.19 -6.52
C SER A 2 20.78 25.37 -6.29
N GLU A 3 20.33 24.64 -7.30
CA GLU A 3 19.24 23.67 -7.15
C GLU A 3 19.68 22.53 -6.22
N GLU A 4 18.92 22.27 -5.16
CA GLU A 4 19.16 21.13 -4.26
C GLU A 4 18.53 19.90 -4.89
N ILE A 5 19.32 19.15 -5.68
CA ILE A 5 18.88 17.88 -6.26
C ILE A 5 18.84 16.83 -5.14
N VAL A 6 17.64 16.52 -4.67
CA VAL A 6 17.40 15.46 -3.68
C VAL A 6 17.44 14.11 -4.38
N VAL A 7 18.37 13.25 -3.98
CA VAL A 7 18.50 11.87 -4.47
C VAL A 7 18.19 10.90 -3.32
N TYR A 8 17.37 9.89 -3.62
CA TYR A 8 16.94 8.86 -2.67
C TYR A 8 17.78 7.58 -2.88
N ASP A 9 18.85 7.42 -2.11
CA ASP A 9 19.87 6.38 -2.36
C ASP A 9 19.77 5.13 -1.46
N ARG A 10 18.90 5.11 -0.44
CA ARG A 10 18.84 3.99 0.53
C ARG A 10 17.42 3.52 0.83
N VAL A 11 17.08 2.34 0.32
CA VAL A 11 15.90 1.58 0.73
C VAL A 11 16.20 0.81 2.02
N ASN A 12 15.30 0.88 3.00
CA ASN A 12 15.28 0.00 4.17
C ASN A 12 14.31 -1.17 3.90
N PRO A 13 14.81 -2.36 3.55
CA PRO A 13 13.94 -3.47 3.10
C PRO A 13 13.05 -4.03 4.21
N ILE A 14 13.48 -3.96 5.48
CA ILE A 14 12.68 -4.43 6.62
C ILE A 14 11.49 -3.49 6.86
N ALA A 15 11.73 -2.18 6.80
CA ALA A 15 10.67 -1.18 6.87
C ALA A 15 9.70 -1.31 5.68
N LEU A 16 10.21 -1.46 4.46
CA LEU A 16 9.40 -1.67 3.25
C LEU A 16 8.49 -2.89 3.40
N PHE A 17 9.04 -4.03 3.84
CA PHE A 17 8.28 -5.27 4.04
C PHE A 17 7.16 -5.09 5.10
N SER A 18 7.47 -4.45 6.22
CA SER A 18 6.49 -4.16 7.27
C SER A 18 5.36 -3.25 6.77
N ILE A 19 5.69 -2.26 5.93
CA ILE A 19 4.73 -1.30 5.36
C ILE A 19 3.86 -1.96 4.28
N ILE A 20 4.41 -2.87 3.48
CA ILE A 20 3.64 -3.68 2.52
C ILE A 20 2.64 -4.57 3.27
N ILE A 21 3.06 -5.29 4.32
CA ILE A 21 2.14 -6.13 5.11
C ILE A 21 1.02 -5.30 5.74
N ALA A 22 1.37 -4.17 6.37
CA ALA A 22 0.38 -3.25 6.94
C ALA A 22 -0.57 -2.70 5.87
N GLY A 23 -0.06 -2.40 4.67
CA GLY A 23 -0.86 -1.93 3.53
C GLY A 23 -1.81 -3.00 2.97
N ILE A 24 -1.39 -4.27 2.94
CA ILE A 24 -2.25 -5.40 2.56
C ILE A 24 -3.38 -5.58 3.58
N ALA A 25 -3.07 -5.54 4.88
CA ALA A 25 -4.07 -5.67 5.94
C ALA A 25 -5.08 -4.49 5.91
N LEU A 26 -4.58 -3.25 5.76
CA LEU A 26 -5.43 -2.06 5.62
C LEU A 26 -6.30 -2.12 4.34
N GLY A 27 -5.73 -2.59 3.23
CA GLY A 27 -6.45 -2.79 1.98
C GLY A 27 -7.57 -3.83 2.09
N ALA A 28 -7.33 -4.94 2.81
CA ALA A 28 -8.35 -5.95 3.07
C ALA A 28 -9.48 -5.43 3.99
N ILE A 29 -9.17 -4.58 4.97
CA ILE A 29 -10.20 -3.90 5.76
C ILE A 29 -11.02 -2.93 4.87
N ALA A 30 -10.37 -2.18 3.99
CA ALA A 30 -11.04 -1.27 3.06
C ALA A 30 -11.93 -2.02 2.05
N HIS A 31 -11.49 -3.18 1.56
CA HIS A 31 -12.26 -4.09 0.71
C HIS A 31 -13.62 -4.42 1.35
N GLU A 32 -13.63 -4.85 2.61
CA GLU A 32 -14.86 -5.23 3.29
C GLU A 32 -15.75 -4.04 3.67
N ILE A 33 -15.16 -2.87 3.94
CA ILE A 33 -15.94 -1.64 4.09
C ILE A 33 -16.69 -1.32 2.80
N VAL A 34 -16.08 -1.52 1.62
CA VAL A 34 -16.78 -1.35 0.33
C VAL A 34 -17.94 -2.33 0.19
N HIS A 35 -17.75 -3.60 0.55
CA HIS A 35 -18.85 -4.57 0.52
C HIS A 35 -19.99 -4.24 1.49
N VAL A 36 -19.69 -3.79 2.71
CA VAL A 36 -20.71 -3.32 3.68
C VAL A 36 -21.49 -2.11 3.16
N LEU A 37 -20.83 -1.22 2.41
CA LEU A 37 -21.46 0.01 1.90
C LEU A 37 -22.25 -0.19 0.60
N LEU A 38 -21.85 -1.13 -0.26
CA LEU A 38 -22.45 -1.31 -1.59
C LEU A 38 -23.41 -2.51 -1.70
N LEU A 39 -23.24 -3.57 -0.90
CA LEU A 39 -24.14 -4.72 -0.95
C LEU A 39 -25.41 -4.46 -0.13
N SER A 40 -26.58 -4.67 -0.75
CA SER A 40 -27.87 -4.39 -0.10
C SER A 40 -28.21 -5.34 1.04
N ASN A 41 -27.57 -6.51 1.10
CA ASN A 41 -27.73 -7.53 2.13
C ASN A 41 -26.42 -8.34 2.26
N PRO A 42 -25.39 -7.84 2.95
CA PRO A 42 -24.16 -8.60 3.19
C PRO A 42 -24.48 -9.80 4.08
N SER A 43 -24.46 -11.01 3.51
CA SER A 43 -24.89 -12.23 4.20
C SER A 43 -23.84 -12.79 5.17
N SER A 44 -22.56 -12.50 4.93
CA SER A 44 -21.44 -12.83 5.82
C SER A 44 -20.18 -12.08 5.40
N ILE A 45 -19.42 -11.56 6.38
CA ILE A 45 -18.02 -11.14 6.24
C ILE A 45 -17.22 -12.10 7.13
N THR A 46 -16.12 -12.68 6.67
CA THR A 46 -15.49 -13.85 7.33
C THR A 46 -13.97 -13.75 7.23
N PHE A 47 -13.15 -14.25 8.18
CA PHE A 47 -11.74 -13.83 8.27
C PHE A 47 -10.66 -14.92 8.18
N HIS A 48 -9.56 -14.56 7.51
CA HIS A 48 -8.44 -15.44 7.11
C HIS A 48 -7.38 -15.65 8.18
N ILE A 49 -6.61 -16.73 8.00
CA ILE A 49 -5.16 -16.74 7.69
C ILE A 49 -4.69 -18.20 7.78
N GLY A 50 -4.09 -18.71 6.70
CA GLY A 50 -3.40 -20.02 6.67
C GLY A 50 -4.22 -21.17 6.07
N ASP A 51 -5.14 -21.75 6.83
CA ASP A 51 -5.88 -22.98 6.49
C ASP A 51 -7.10 -22.69 5.58
N PRO A 52 -7.47 -23.55 4.61
CA PRO A 52 -8.75 -23.43 3.89
C PRO A 52 -10.01 -23.43 4.77
N GLN A 53 -9.96 -23.78 6.06
CA GLN A 53 -11.04 -23.56 7.04
C GLN A 53 -11.02 -22.18 7.72
N ILE A 54 -9.92 -21.42 7.64
CA ILE A 54 -9.78 -20.06 8.18
C ILE A 54 -9.87 -19.10 6.96
N ILE A 55 -11.06 -18.65 6.53
CA ILE A 55 -11.31 -18.20 5.14
C ILE A 55 -11.18 -16.68 4.90
N PHE A 56 -10.26 -16.30 4.00
CA PHE A 56 -10.00 -14.99 3.34
C PHE A 56 -10.65 -13.72 3.99
N SER A 57 -11.25 -12.83 3.21
CA SER A 57 -12.60 -12.39 3.52
C SER A 57 -13.41 -12.50 2.24
N THR A 58 -14.57 -13.12 2.39
CA THR A 58 -15.47 -13.41 1.29
C THR A 58 -16.84 -12.94 1.72
N CYS A 59 -17.18 -11.72 1.32
CA CYS A 59 -18.59 -11.41 1.16
C CYS A 59 -19.19 -12.37 0.13
N CYS A 60 -20.24 -13.08 0.52
CA CYS A 60 -20.92 -14.02 -0.37
C CYS A 60 -21.79 -13.23 -1.37
N LEU A 61 -21.14 -12.77 -2.43
CA LEU A 61 -21.77 -12.09 -3.56
C LEU A 61 -22.85 -12.99 -4.18
N LYS A 62 -24.00 -12.38 -4.48
CA LYS A 62 -25.04 -13.03 -5.28
C LYS A 62 -24.67 -12.96 -6.77
N PRO A 63 -25.19 -13.88 -7.60
CA PRO A 63 -25.05 -13.76 -9.06
C PRO A 63 -25.52 -12.37 -9.54
N GLY A 64 -24.62 -11.66 -10.23
CA GLY A 64 -24.83 -10.26 -10.66
C GLY A 64 -24.16 -9.19 -9.79
N GLU A 65 -23.59 -9.53 -8.64
CA GLU A 65 -22.86 -8.58 -7.75
C GLU A 65 -21.34 -8.49 -8.05
N GLU A 66 -20.85 -9.17 -9.10
CA GLU A 66 -19.43 -9.24 -9.53
C GLU A 66 -18.77 -7.86 -9.79
N ALA A 67 -19.57 -6.86 -10.15
CA ALA A 67 -19.08 -5.49 -10.31
C ALA A 67 -18.63 -4.86 -8.98
N PHE A 68 -19.25 -5.25 -7.85
CA PHE A 68 -18.91 -4.72 -6.53
C PHE A 68 -17.59 -5.30 -6.01
N GLU A 69 -17.31 -6.59 -6.27
CA GLU A 69 -15.99 -7.21 -6.04
C GLU A 69 -14.89 -6.45 -6.77
N SER A 70 -15.12 -6.14 -8.05
CA SER A 70 -14.16 -5.40 -8.88
C SER A 70 -13.88 -4.00 -8.33
N ILE A 71 -14.88 -3.35 -7.73
CA ILE A 71 -14.73 -2.05 -7.03
C ILE A 71 -13.98 -2.23 -5.70
N ALA A 72 -14.30 -3.26 -4.91
CA ALA A 72 -13.64 -3.55 -3.64
C ALA A 72 -12.15 -3.86 -3.81
N LEU A 73 -11.79 -4.69 -4.80
CA LEU A 73 -10.41 -4.98 -5.21
C LEU A 73 -9.66 -3.72 -5.69
N LEU A 74 -10.32 -2.85 -6.46
CA LEU A 74 -9.72 -1.58 -6.90
C LEU A 74 -9.45 -0.64 -5.70
N VAL A 75 -10.37 -0.55 -4.76
CA VAL A 75 -10.20 0.25 -3.53
C VAL A 75 -9.09 -0.33 -2.64
N GLN A 76 -9.05 -1.65 -2.45
CA GLN A 76 -7.96 -2.34 -1.75
C GLN A 76 -6.59 -2.01 -2.35
N PHE A 77 -6.46 -2.09 -3.68
CA PHE A 77 -5.22 -1.76 -4.37
C PHE A 77 -4.84 -0.28 -4.23
N ALA A 78 -5.81 0.62 -4.39
CA ALA A 78 -5.59 2.06 -4.21
C ALA A 78 -5.16 2.42 -2.79
N VAL A 79 -5.81 1.85 -1.76
CA VAL A 79 -5.46 2.05 -0.35
C VAL A 79 -4.05 1.51 -0.05
N MET A 80 -3.70 0.34 -0.57
CA MET A 80 -2.35 -0.21 -0.41
C MET A 80 -1.27 0.69 -1.04
N LEU A 81 -1.50 1.19 -2.26
CA LEU A 81 -0.57 2.13 -2.91
C LEU A 81 -0.43 3.43 -2.11
N VAL A 82 -1.55 4.06 -1.75
CA VAL A 82 -1.56 5.31 -0.95
C VAL A 82 -0.82 5.11 0.37
N TRP A 83 -1.03 3.98 1.05
CA TRP A 83 -0.32 3.65 2.29
C TRP A 83 1.20 3.55 2.08
N VAL A 84 1.66 2.85 1.04
CA VAL A 84 3.10 2.73 0.73
C VAL A 84 3.73 4.08 0.41
N PHE A 85 3.06 4.95 -0.37
CA PHE A 85 3.56 6.28 -0.72
C PHE A 85 3.55 7.26 0.46
N LEU A 86 2.52 7.25 1.31
CA LEU A 86 2.46 8.10 2.51
C LEU A 86 3.55 7.75 3.52
N ASN A 87 3.96 6.48 3.60
CA ASN A 87 5.04 6.02 4.47
C ASN A 87 6.42 5.99 3.77
N LYS A 88 6.61 6.70 2.64
CA LYS A 88 7.87 6.67 1.87
C LYS A 88 9.11 6.93 2.72
N GLU A 89 9.05 7.88 3.65
CA GLU A 89 10.22 8.31 4.46
C GLU A 89 10.69 7.23 5.44
N THR A 90 9.79 6.30 5.79
CA THR A 90 10.08 5.17 6.67
C THR A 90 10.85 4.06 5.97
N TRP A 91 10.64 3.86 4.66
CA TRP A 91 11.31 2.80 3.87
C TRP A 91 12.32 3.32 2.83
N LEU A 92 12.33 4.61 2.51
CA LEU A 92 13.21 5.27 1.57
C LEU A 92 13.86 6.48 2.24
N HIS A 93 15.12 6.34 2.62
CA HIS A 93 15.86 7.38 3.34
C HIS A 93 16.58 8.33 2.37
N GLU A 94 16.44 9.64 2.60
CA GLU A 94 17.14 10.68 1.86
C GLU A 94 18.64 10.68 2.21
N VAL A 95 19.49 10.73 1.18
CA VAL A 95 20.93 10.96 1.34
C VAL A 95 21.27 12.28 0.64
N ARG A 96 21.38 13.37 1.42
CA ARG A 96 21.75 14.68 0.86
C ARG A 96 23.22 14.70 0.45
N HIS A 97 23.47 14.35 -0.81
CA HIS A 97 24.76 14.57 -1.46
C HIS A 97 24.93 16.04 -1.81
N VAL A 98 25.53 16.81 -0.88
CA VAL A 98 26.00 18.18 -1.19
C VAL A 98 27.18 18.09 -2.15
N LEU A 99 26.89 18.17 -3.45
CA LEU A 99 27.89 18.36 -4.50
C LEU A 99 28.57 19.72 -4.28
N LYS A 100 29.68 19.75 -3.55
CA LYS A 100 30.50 20.96 -3.39
C LYS A 100 31.09 21.35 -4.76
N PRO A 101 30.74 22.53 -5.34
CA PRO A 101 31.46 23.03 -6.50
C PRO A 101 32.84 23.52 -6.04
N GLY A 102 33.88 22.70 -6.20
CA GLY A 102 35.18 23.05 -5.58
C GLY A 102 36.43 22.22 -5.89
N PHE A 103 36.40 21.23 -6.79
CA PHE A 103 37.61 20.47 -7.19
C PHE A 103 37.87 20.47 -8.71
N ALA A 104 37.68 21.63 -9.33
CA ALA A 104 38.24 21.94 -10.63
C ALA A 104 39.27 23.08 -10.46
N GLY A 105 40.56 22.71 -10.30
CA GLY A 105 41.67 23.67 -10.35
C GLY A 105 42.60 23.71 -9.14
N LYS A 106 43.53 22.75 -9.07
CA LYS A 106 44.95 23.04 -8.81
C LYS A 106 45.80 22.21 -9.76
N ARG A 107 46.39 22.88 -10.75
CA ARG A 107 47.67 22.48 -11.36
C ARG A 107 48.77 23.23 -10.62
#